data_AF-A0A0B2VUX7-F1
#
_entry.id   AF-A0A0B2VUX7-F1
#
_cell.length_a   1.000
_cell.length_b   1.000
_cell.length_c   1.000
_cell.angle_alpha   90.00
_cell.angle_beta   90.00
_cell.angle_gamma   90.00
#
_symmetry.space_group_name_H-M   'P 1'
#
loop_
_entity.id
_entity.type
_entity.pdbx_description
1 polymer ?
#
loop_
_entity_poly.entity_id
_entity_poly.type
_entity_poly.pdbx_seq_one_letter_code
_entity_poly.pdbx_strand_id
1 'polypeptide(L)'
;MASAAGKGVTQVMHRCEAAKSTGYLDLSDCSLMYIADAIYLVLKGYDINKCNLRNNNLKKIPRKLVERFSNMIMFNAEGNKIEEFPEEMAQWIGMKGMNIANNKLSTFPLSIYSMKQLSFLDISGNSIEEIDVDRLYSSLPHLMQLTLTGNPLNATTKSKLEEHSMKPTNLKLVL
;
A
#
# COMPACT_ATOMS: atom_id res chain seq x y z
N MET A 1 -6.52 28.31 -20.38
CA MET A 1 -5.82 27.18 -19.72
C MET A 1 -5.87 27.19 -18.18
N ALA A 2 -6.68 28.04 -17.52
CA ALA A 2 -6.76 28.12 -16.05
C ALA A 2 -7.80 27.18 -15.38
N SER A 3 -8.43 26.24 -16.11
CA SER A 3 -9.64 25.54 -15.63
C SER A 3 -9.42 24.09 -15.13
N ALA A 4 -8.30 23.44 -15.41
CA ALA A 4 -8.09 22.03 -15.03
C ALA A 4 -7.46 21.88 -13.64
N ALA A 5 -6.45 22.71 -13.32
CA ALA A 5 -5.77 22.67 -12.03
C ALA A 5 -6.70 23.03 -10.85
N GLY A 6 -7.57 24.04 -11.03
CA GLY A 6 -8.51 24.46 -9.99
C GLY A 6 -9.52 23.37 -9.62
N LYS A 7 -10.03 22.62 -10.60
CA LYS A 7 -10.99 21.52 -10.37
C LYS A 7 -10.36 20.37 -9.58
N GLY A 8 -9.10 20.02 -9.88
CA GLY A 8 -8.36 18.99 -9.15
C GLY A 8 -8.14 19.36 -7.67
N VAL A 9 -7.77 20.62 -7.40
CA VAL A 9 -7.60 21.11 -6.02
C VAL A 9 -8.92 21.09 -5.25
N THR A 10 -10.01 21.59 -5.84
CA THR A 10 -11.33 21.57 -5.19
C THR A 10 -11.80 20.14 -4.89
N GLN A 11 -11.56 19.21 -5.82
CA GLN A 11 -11.89 17.80 -5.62
C GLN A 11 -11.12 17.17 -4.46
N VAL A 12 -9.80 17.37 -4.41
CA VAL A 12 -8.95 16.87 -3.32
C VAL A 12 -9.42 17.44 -1.97
N MET A 13 -9.71 18.73 -1.91
CA MET A 13 -10.18 19.37 -0.69
C MET A 13 -11.52 18.81 -0.21
N HIS A 14 -12.50 18.62 -1.11
CA HIS A 14 -13.77 18.01 -0.76
C HIS A 14 -13.61 16.59 -0.19
N ARG A 15 -12.73 15.78 -0.79
CA ARG A 15 -12.44 14.42 -0.31
C ARG A 15 -11.71 14.44 1.05
N CYS A 16 -10.85 15.43 1.29
CA CYS A 16 -10.26 15.62 2.62
C CYS A 16 -11.32 15.98 3.67
N GLU A 17 -12.30 16.84 3.33
CA GLU A 17 -13.40 17.15 4.25
C GLU A 17 -14.26 15.91 4.56
N ALA A 18 -14.56 15.08 3.56
CA ALA A 18 -15.26 13.82 3.78
C ALA A 18 -14.46 12.86 4.68
N ALA A 19 -13.14 12.82 4.53
CA ALA A 19 -12.25 11.97 5.32
C ALA A 19 -12.31 12.29 6.82
N LYS A 20 -12.57 13.55 7.21
CA LYS A 20 -12.67 13.96 8.62
C LYS A 20 -13.76 13.21 9.40
N SER A 21 -14.88 12.91 8.75
CA SER A 21 -16.00 12.21 9.38
C SER A 21 -15.94 10.69 9.21
N THR A 22 -15.29 10.22 8.15
CA THR A 22 -15.30 8.80 7.75
C THR A 22 -14.03 8.03 8.13
N GLY A 23 -12.93 8.73 8.41
CA GLY A 23 -11.60 8.14 8.55
C GLY A 23 -11.03 7.57 7.24
N TYR A 24 -11.70 7.80 6.11
CA TYR A 24 -11.30 7.31 4.79
C TYR A 24 -10.87 8.48 3.89
N LEU A 25 -9.56 8.54 3.61
CA LEU A 25 -8.97 9.49 2.69
C LEU A 25 -8.93 8.91 1.28
N ASP A 26 -9.85 9.36 0.43
CA ASP A 26 -9.84 9.02 -0.99
C ASP A 26 -9.15 10.11 -1.81
N LEU A 27 -8.05 9.78 -2.46
CA LEU A 27 -7.29 10.63 -3.37
C LEU A 27 -7.01 9.88 -4.70
N SER A 28 -7.85 8.90 -5.03
CA SER A 28 -7.74 8.14 -6.26
C SER A 28 -7.98 8.99 -7.51
N ASP A 29 -7.27 8.69 -8.60
CA ASP A 29 -7.47 9.32 -9.91
C ASP A 29 -7.32 10.86 -9.89
N CYS A 30 -6.48 11.39 -8.98
CA CYS A 30 -6.23 12.83 -8.83
C CYS A 30 -5.02 13.32 -9.64
N SER A 31 -4.40 12.45 -10.45
CA SER A 31 -3.17 12.74 -11.21
C SER A 31 -2.01 13.26 -10.34
N LEU A 32 -1.97 12.88 -9.06
CA LEU A 32 -0.99 13.37 -8.09
C LEU A 32 0.41 12.89 -8.44
N MET A 33 1.38 13.81 -8.44
CA MET A 33 2.82 13.47 -8.51
C MET A 33 3.44 13.35 -7.12
N TYR A 34 2.87 14.04 -6.14
CA TYR A 34 3.22 13.99 -4.72
C TYR A 34 1.98 14.35 -3.88
N ILE A 35 2.03 14.04 -2.59
CA ILE A 35 0.98 14.41 -1.63
C ILE A 35 1.34 15.75 -1.01
N ALA A 36 0.51 16.76 -1.22
CA ALA A 36 0.76 18.12 -0.77
C ALA A 36 0.60 18.28 0.75
N ASP A 37 1.41 19.17 1.32
CA ASP A 37 1.43 19.38 2.77
C ASP A 37 0.12 19.89 3.38
N ALA A 38 -0.66 20.61 2.57
CA ALA A 38 -1.99 21.09 2.94
C ALA A 38 -2.94 19.96 3.36
N ILE A 39 -2.81 18.76 2.79
CA ILE A 39 -3.64 17.60 3.15
C ILE A 39 -3.43 17.23 4.63
N TYR A 40 -2.17 17.20 5.10
CA TYR A 40 -1.87 16.90 6.50
C TYR A 40 -2.31 18.00 7.46
N LEU A 41 -2.39 19.26 7.00
CA LEU A 41 -2.88 20.38 7.77
C LEU A 41 -4.40 20.30 7.95
N VAL A 42 -5.13 20.04 6.85
CA VAL A 42 -6.60 19.92 6.85
C VAL A 42 -7.06 18.73 7.69
N LEU A 43 -6.32 17.62 7.64
CA LEU A 43 -6.63 16.40 8.38
C LEU A 43 -5.98 16.35 9.77
N LYS A 44 -5.39 17.45 10.25
CA LYS A 44 -4.78 17.49 11.58
C LYS A 44 -5.84 17.27 12.66
N GLY A 45 -5.62 16.26 13.50
CA GLY A 45 -6.52 15.93 14.62
C GLY A 45 -7.65 14.96 14.26
N TYR A 46 -7.71 14.48 13.02
CA TYR A 46 -8.66 13.46 12.59
C TYR A 46 -7.96 12.11 12.45
N ASP A 47 -8.62 11.04 12.88
CA ASP A 47 -8.11 9.67 12.75
C ASP A 47 -8.41 9.14 11.34
N ILE A 48 -7.37 9.01 10.52
CA ILE A 48 -7.46 8.42 9.18
C ILE A 48 -6.89 7.01 9.26
N ASN A 49 -7.74 6.02 9.00
CA ASN A 49 -7.41 4.60 9.07
C ASN A 49 -7.60 3.87 7.74
N LYS A 50 -8.13 4.55 6.70
CA LYS A 50 -8.19 4.02 5.34
C LYS A 50 -7.70 5.08 4.37
N CYS A 51 -6.86 4.71 3.42
CA CYS A 51 -6.34 5.63 2.42
C CYS A 51 -6.31 4.98 1.03
N ASN A 52 -6.82 5.70 0.03
CA ASN A 52 -6.82 5.28 -1.36
C ASN A 52 -6.10 6.32 -2.22
N LEU A 53 -4.96 5.95 -2.76
CA LEU A 53 -4.08 6.70 -3.66
C LEU A 53 -4.04 6.10 -5.07
N ARG A 54 -4.98 5.22 -5.40
CA ARG A 54 -5.02 4.50 -6.68
C ARG A 54 -4.94 5.43 -7.89
N ASN A 55 -4.29 4.97 -8.96
CA ASN A 55 -4.25 5.64 -10.27
C ASN A 55 -3.74 7.09 -10.20
N ASN A 56 -2.57 7.27 -9.59
CA ASN A 56 -1.86 8.54 -9.58
C ASN A 56 -0.49 8.38 -10.25
N ASN A 57 0.33 9.43 -10.21
CA ASN A 57 1.69 9.44 -10.75
C ASN A 57 2.74 9.47 -9.63
N LEU A 58 2.43 8.91 -8.46
CA LEU A 58 3.33 8.93 -7.31
C LEU A 58 4.55 8.06 -7.59
N LYS A 59 5.74 8.61 -7.33
CA LYS A 59 7.01 7.86 -7.39
C LYS A 59 7.44 7.28 -6.03
N LYS A 60 6.91 7.84 -4.95
CA LYS A 60 7.19 7.44 -3.57
C LYS A 60 6.02 7.80 -2.68
N ILE A 61 5.85 7.05 -1.60
CA ILE A 61 4.98 7.45 -0.50
C ILE A 61 5.76 8.35 0.45
N PRO A 62 5.28 9.56 0.78
CA PRO A 62 5.98 10.43 1.70
C PRO A 62 5.92 9.86 3.12
N ARG A 63 7.07 9.82 3.80
CA ARG A 63 7.19 9.45 5.22
C ARG A 63 6.12 10.12 6.10
N LYS A 64 5.86 11.40 5.87
CA LYS A 64 4.86 12.20 6.60
C LYS A 64 3.45 11.60 6.53
N LEU A 65 3.06 10.94 5.44
CA LEU A 65 1.76 10.26 5.36
C LEU A 65 1.68 9.12 6.37
N VAL A 66 2.76 8.35 6.51
CA VAL A 66 2.84 7.20 7.40
C VAL A 66 2.82 7.65 8.87
N GLU A 67 3.67 8.62 9.22
CA GLU A 67 3.78 9.13 10.59
C GLU A 67 2.48 9.81 11.07
N ARG A 68 1.75 10.46 10.15
CA ARG A 68 0.52 11.18 10.50
C ARG A 68 -0.69 10.27 10.61
N PHE A 69 -0.71 9.18 9.86
CA PHE A 69 -1.82 8.23 9.82
C PHE A 69 -1.34 6.85 10.27
N SER A 70 -0.88 6.76 11.52
CA SER A 70 -0.28 5.55 12.09
C SER A 70 -1.28 4.40 12.30
N ASN A 71 -2.57 4.72 12.45
CA ASN A 71 -3.65 3.76 12.68
C ASN A 71 -4.21 3.15 11.37
N MET A 72 -3.40 3.07 10.31
CA MET A 72 -3.84 2.59 9.01
C MET A 72 -4.27 1.11 9.06
N ILE A 73 -5.47 0.84 8.56
CA ILE A 73 -6.11 -0.49 8.48
C ILE A 73 -6.21 -0.94 7.02
N MET A 74 -6.46 0.00 6.09
CA MET A 74 -6.51 -0.30 4.65
C MET A 74 -5.74 0.74 3.85
N PHE A 75 -4.87 0.28 2.96
CA PHE A 75 -4.09 1.15 2.11
C PHE A 75 -4.11 0.65 0.66
N ASN A 76 -4.52 1.51 -0.25
CA ASN A 76 -4.47 1.24 -1.69
C ASN A 76 -3.60 2.29 -2.38
N ALA A 77 -2.54 1.87 -3.06
CA ALA A 77 -1.70 2.70 -3.92
C ALA A 77 -1.49 2.06 -5.30
N GLU A 78 -2.43 1.23 -5.74
CA GLU A 78 -2.44 0.58 -7.04
C GLU A 78 -2.25 1.57 -8.19
N GLY A 79 -1.52 1.19 -9.25
CA GLY A 79 -1.50 1.96 -10.49
C GLY A 79 -0.76 3.29 -10.33
N ASN A 80 0.38 3.25 -9.65
CA ASN A 80 1.29 4.38 -9.49
C ASN A 80 2.64 4.06 -10.13
N LYS A 81 3.67 4.85 -9.83
CA LYS A 81 5.05 4.65 -10.31
C LYS A 81 5.99 4.47 -9.12
N ILE A 82 5.51 3.87 -8.03
CA ILE A 82 6.23 3.78 -6.76
C ILE A 82 7.38 2.77 -6.92
N GLU A 83 8.59 3.23 -6.66
CA GLU A 83 9.81 2.44 -6.76
C GLU A 83 10.22 1.85 -5.40
N GLU A 84 9.90 2.56 -4.32
CA GLU A 84 10.20 2.15 -2.95
C GLU A 84 9.10 2.61 -1.97
N PHE A 85 9.00 1.90 -0.84
CA PHE A 85 8.15 2.28 0.29
C PHE A 85 9.01 2.64 1.49
N PRO A 86 8.63 3.67 2.28
CA PRO A 86 9.40 4.12 3.43
C PRO A 86 9.39 3.08 4.55
N GLU A 87 10.53 2.92 5.25
CA GLU A 87 10.68 1.98 6.35
C GLU A 87 9.66 2.22 7.48
N GLU A 88 9.28 3.50 7.68
CA GLU A 88 8.30 3.93 8.67
C GLU A 88 6.94 3.22 8.51
N MET A 89 6.63 2.62 7.34
CA MET A 89 5.41 1.82 7.17
C MET A 89 5.31 0.65 8.16
N ALA A 90 6.42 0.28 8.81
CA ALA A 90 6.42 -0.69 9.91
C ALA A 90 5.53 -0.24 11.09
N GLN A 91 5.20 1.06 11.20
CA GLN A 91 4.30 1.62 12.20
C GLN A 91 2.83 1.22 12.01
N TRP A 92 2.43 0.78 10.80
CA TRP A 92 1.06 0.37 10.48
C TRP A 92 0.74 -1.04 10.98
N ILE A 93 0.91 -1.26 12.29
CA ILE A 93 0.73 -2.56 12.94
C ILE A 93 -0.71 -3.10 12.87
N GLY A 94 -1.69 -2.21 12.63
CA GLY A 94 -3.11 -2.53 12.47
C GLY A 94 -3.55 -2.81 11.04
N MET A 95 -2.64 -2.79 10.06
CA MET A 95 -2.95 -3.00 8.65
C MET A 95 -3.59 -4.37 8.42
N LYS A 96 -4.73 -4.39 7.73
CA LYS A 96 -5.47 -5.61 7.36
C LYS A 96 -5.48 -5.86 5.86
N GLY A 97 -5.47 -4.79 5.06
CA GLY A 97 -5.51 -4.91 3.60
C GLY A 97 -4.61 -3.90 2.92
N MET A 98 -3.70 -4.38 2.09
CA MET A 98 -2.77 -3.56 1.32
C MET A 98 -2.82 -3.94 -0.16
N ASN A 99 -3.09 -2.96 -1.02
CA ASN A 99 -2.97 -3.09 -2.46
C ASN A 99 -1.94 -2.09 -2.96
N ILE A 100 -0.83 -2.61 -3.47
CA ILE A 100 0.29 -1.87 -4.04
C ILE A 100 0.65 -2.41 -5.43
N ALA A 101 -0.32 -3.04 -6.09
CA ALA A 101 -0.18 -3.61 -7.42
C ALA A 101 0.08 -2.55 -8.49
N ASN A 102 0.62 -2.97 -9.64
CA ASN A 102 0.90 -2.10 -10.79
C ASN A 102 1.73 -0.87 -10.39
N ASN A 103 2.89 -1.13 -9.80
CA ASN A 103 3.89 -0.14 -9.42
C ASN A 103 5.26 -0.52 -10.04
N LYS A 104 6.35 0.00 -9.51
CA LYS A 104 7.71 -0.24 -10.01
C LYS A 104 8.64 -0.80 -8.93
N LEU A 105 8.08 -1.54 -7.97
CA LEU A 105 8.87 -2.10 -6.88
C LEU A 105 9.82 -3.15 -7.44
N SER A 106 11.12 -2.98 -7.21
CA SER A 106 12.14 -3.98 -7.54
C SER A 106 12.37 -4.98 -6.42
N THR A 107 11.98 -4.64 -5.19
CA THR A 107 12.16 -5.49 -4.01
C THR A 107 10.88 -5.55 -3.18
N PHE A 108 10.72 -6.63 -2.42
CA PHE A 108 9.62 -6.74 -1.47
C PHE A 108 9.84 -5.80 -0.27
N PRO A 109 8.89 -4.89 0.06
CA PRO A 109 9.06 -3.94 1.15
C PRO A 109 9.19 -4.62 2.52
N LEU A 110 10.33 -4.45 3.19
CA LEU A 110 10.60 -5.10 4.49
C LEU A 110 9.60 -4.70 5.59
N SER A 111 9.05 -3.49 5.52
CA SER A 111 8.05 -2.99 6.46
C SER A 111 6.76 -3.82 6.48
N ILE A 112 6.45 -4.54 5.40
CA ILE A 112 5.27 -5.41 5.35
C ILE A 112 5.37 -6.53 6.40
N TYR A 113 6.57 -7.04 6.68
CA TYR A 113 6.77 -8.08 7.70
C TYR A 113 6.36 -7.63 9.11
N SER A 114 6.25 -6.33 9.40
CA SER A 114 5.77 -5.83 10.70
C SER A 114 4.23 -5.87 10.84
N MET A 115 3.50 -6.05 9.75
CA MET A 115 2.03 -5.95 9.69
C MET A 115 1.36 -7.28 10.06
N LYS A 116 1.47 -7.70 11.33
CA LYS A 116 0.98 -9.00 11.82
C LYS A 116 -0.52 -9.25 11.63
N GLN A 117 -1.31 -8.19 11.42
CA GLN A 117 -2.75 -8.23 11.20
C GLN A 117 -3.13 -8.28 9.70
N LEU A 118 -2.15 -8.30 8.79
CA LEU A 118 -2.38 -8.25 7.36
C LEU A 118 -3.06 -9.54 6.88
N SER A 119 -4.23 -9.40 6.27
CA SER A 119 -5.01 -10.51 5.72
C SER A 119 -5.00 -10.54 4.20
N PHE A 120 -4.90 -9.38 3.56
CA PHE A 120 -4.89 -9.25 2.10
C PHE A 120 -3.68 -8.42 1.65
N LEU A 121 -2.86 -9.01 0.78
CA LEU A 121 -1.76 -8.32 0.13
C LEU A 121 -1.82 -8.56 -1.39
N ASP A 122 -1.91 -7.47 -2.14
CA ASP A 122 -1.73 -7.48 -3.59
C ASP A 122 -0.53 -6.61 -3.95
N ILE A 123 0.48 -7.24 -4.55
CA ILE A 123 1.71 -6.62 -5.04
C ILE A 123 1.99 -7.06 -6.49
N SER A 124 0.95 -7.50 -7.20
CA SER A 124 1.02 -7.89 -8.61
C SER A 124 1.51 -6.77 -9.52
N GLY A 125 2.05 -7.11 -10.70
CA GLY A 125 2.49 -6.12 -11.69
C GLY A 125 3.60 -5.19 -11.17
N ASN A 126 4.57 -5.75 -10.45
CA ASN A 126 5.79 -5.09 -10.03
C ASN A 126 7.01 -5.83 -10.64
N SER A 127 8.22 -5.45 -10.23
CA SER A 127 9.48 -6.03 -10.72
C SER A 127 10.22 -6.83 -9.63
N ILE A 128 9.48 -7.52 -8.76
CA ILE A 128 10.04 -8.26 -7.62
C ILE A 128 10.57 -9.62 -8.10
N GLU A 129 11.84 -9.89 -7.85
CA GLU A 129 12.49 -11.15 -8.24
C GLU A 129 12.53 -12.17 -7.09
N GLU A 130 12.63 -11.69 -5.85
CA GLU A 130 12.77 -12.53 -4.66
C GLU A 130 11.99 -12.01 -3.46
N ILE A 131 11.59 -12.93 -2.60
CA ILE A 131 10.92 -12.68 -1.33
C ILE A 131 11.49 -13.67 -0.32
N ASP A 132 11.75 -13.20 0.90
CA ASP A 132 12.08 -14.05 2.04
C ASP A 132 10.81 -14.78 2.51
N VAL A 133 10.58 -15.96 1.93
CA VAL A 133 9.36 -16.76 2.16
C VAL A 133 9.26 -17.24 3.61
N ASP A 134 10.40 -17.60 4.23
CA ASP A 134 10.47 -18.01 5.63
C ASP A 134 9.97 -16.87 6.53
N ARG A 135 10.49 -15.66 6.29
CA ARG A 135 10.08 -14.46 7.04
C ARG A 135 8.64 -14.06 6.73
N LEU A 136 8.19 -14.19 5.49
CA LEU A 136 6.83 -13.87 5.07
C LEU A 136 5.80 -14.69 5.87
N TYR A 137 5.95 -16.02 5.89
CA TYR A 137 4.99 -16.90 6.55
C TYR A 137 5.10 -16.88 8.07
N SER A 138 6.29 -16.65 8.64
CA SER A 138 6.45 -16.50 10.09
C SER A 138 5.94 -15.15 10.61
N SER A 139 6.03 -14.09 9.81
CA SER A 139 5.67 -12.73 10.26
C SER A 139 4.21 -12.35 10.00
N LEU A 140 3.55 -13.01 9.03
CA LEU A 140 2.17 -12.71 8.61
C LEU A 140 1.21 -13.89 8.90
N PRO A 141 0.95 -14.22 10.17
CA PRO A 141 0.16 -15.41 10.53
C PRO A 141 -1.32 -15.34 10.12
N HIS A 142 -1.83 -14.14 9.83
CA HIS A 142 -3.23 -13.91 9.43
C HIS A 142 -3.41 -13.70 7.92
N LEU A 143 -2.36 -13.89 7.12
CA LEU A 143 -2.43 -13.67 5.68
C LEU A 143 -3.35 -14.72 5.02
N MET A 144 -4.42 -14.26 4.40
CA MET A 144 -5.43 -15.10 3.74
C MET A 144 -5.32 -15.02 2.22
N GLN A 145 -4.81 -13.91 1.67
CA GLN A 145 -4.60 -13.76 0.24
C GLN A 145 -3.30 -13.03 -0.06
N LEU A 146 -2.52 -13.62 -0.96
CA LEU A 146 -1.29 -13.05 -1.50
C LEU A 146 -1.32 -13.13 -3.02
N THR A 147 -1.27 -11.97 -3.68
CA THR A 147 -1.24 -11.88 -5.15
C THR A 147 0.10 -11.28 -5.59
N LEU A 148 0.83 -12.04 -6.38
CA LEU A 148 2.18 -11.76 -6.86
C LEU A 148 2.31 -11.83 -8.39
N THR A 149 1.22 -12.14 -9.09
CA THR A 149 1.19 -12.26 -10.55
C THR A 149 1.83 -11.07 -11.26
N GLY A 150 2.54 -11.33 -12.35
CA GLY A 150 3.20 -10.27 -13.11
C GLY A 150 4.46 -9.70 -12.44
N ASN A 151 5.01 -10.39 -11.44
CA ASN A 151 6.37 -10.17 -10.94
C ASN A 151 7.34 -11.20 -11.55
N PRO A 152 8.58 -10.82 -11.89
CA PRO A 152 9.62 -11.72 -12.41
C PRO A 152 10.22 -12.60 -11.29
N LEU A 153 9.39 -13.22 -10.45
CA LEU A 153 9.85 -14.07 -9.35
C LEU A 153 10.71 -15.22 -9.90
N ASN A 154 11.88 -15.42 -9.30
CA ASN A 154 12.75 -16.53 -9.66
C ASN A 154 12.10 -17.89 -9.32
N ALA A 155 12.53 -18.95 -10.00
CA ALA A 155 11.94 -20.29 -9.84
C ALA A 155 12.02 -20.79 -8.39
N THR A 156 13.14 -20.54 -7.71
CA THR A 156 13.36 -20.93 -6.31
C THR A 156 12.35 -20.28 -5.38
N THR A 157 12.08 -18.99 -5.53
CA THR A 157 11.11 -18.23 -4.73
C THR A 157 9.69 -18.72 -5.01
N LYS A 158 9.34 -18.99 -6.28
CA LYS A 158 8.02 -19.56 -6.63
C LYS A 158 7.80 -20.93 -5.96
N SER A 159 8.75 -21.85 -6.10
CA SER A 159 8.67 -23.17 -5.47
C SER A 159 8.59 -23.06 -3.95
N LYS A 160 9.40 -22.17 -3.33
CA LYS A 160 9.30 -21.91 -1.88
C LYS A 160 7.93 -21.38 -1.49
N LEU A 161 7.36 -20.44 -2.22
CA LEU A 161 6.01 -19.90 -1.92
C LEU A 161 4.94 -21.00 -1.99
N GLU A 162 5.04 -21.92 -2.94
CA GLU A 162 4.04 -22.96 -3.15
C GLU A 162 4.15 -24.12 -2.15
N GLU A 163 5.37 -24.58 -1.85
CA GLU A 163 5.67 -25.83 -1.15
C GLU A 163 6.18 -25.66 0.29
N HIS A 164 6.31 -24.42 0.79
CA HIS A 164 6.83 -24.21 2.14
C HIS A 164 6.02 -24.92 3.22
N SER A 165 6.73 -25.54 4.17
CA SER A 165 6.12 -26.18 5.36
C SER A 165 5.34 -25.21 6.26
N MET A 166 5.63 -23.90 6.19
CA MET A 166 4.99 -22.86 7.01
C MET A 166 3.85 -22.14 6.27
N LYS A 167 3.57 -22.51 5.01
CA LYS A 167 2.50 -21.90 4.21
C LYS A 167 1.15 -22.07 4.93
N PRO A 168 0.41 -20.99 5.22
CA PRO A 168 -0.90 -21.11 5.86
C PRO A 168 -1.88 -21.88 4.97
N THR A 169 -2.61 -22.85 5.53
CA THR A 169 -3.54 -23.71 4.76
C THR A 169 -4.65 -22.94 4.06
N ASN A 170 -5.08 -21.82 4.66
CA ASN A 170 -6.13 -20.96 4.13
C ASN A 170 -5.60 -19.84 3.22
N LEU A 171 -4.30 -19.81 2.93
CA LEU A 171 -3.70 -18.79 2.08
C LEU A 171 -4.06 -19.06 0.61
N LYS A 172 -4.85 -18.17 0.03
CA LYS A 172 -5.02 -18.05 -1.42
C LYS A 172 -3.80 -17.36 -2.02
N LEU A 173 -2.91 -18.16 -2.59
CA LEU A 173 -1.73 -17.70 -3.31
C LEU A 173 -2.03 -17.59 -4.82
N VAL A 174 -1.65 -16.48 -5.43
CA VAL A 174 -1.75 -16.26 -6.88
C VAL A 174 -0.39 -15.73 -7.37
N LEU A 175 0.31 -16.48 -8.21
CA LEU A 175 1.66 -16.18 -8.71
C LEU A 175 1.66 -15.72 -10.17
#